data_AF-A0A8C0KMW9-F1
#
_entry.id   AF-A0A8C0KMW9-F1
#
_cell.length_a   1.000
_cell.length_b   1.000
_cell.length_c   1.000
_cell.angle_alpha   90.00
_cell.angle_beta   90.00
_cell.angle_gamma   90.00
#
_symmetry.space_group_name_H-M   'P 1'
#
loop_
_entity.id
_entity.type
_entity.pdbx_description
1 polymer ?
#
loop_
_entity_poly.entity_id
_entity_poly.type
_entity_poly.pdbx_seq_one_letter_code
_entity_poly.pdbx_strand_id
1 'polypeptide(L)'
;MRLTGCPLCRGVPSLPPCRGFCFNVANGCLRNQGLDPDWEAYLDALLLLAEKLQGSFSFELAARSIGLKISEALMYLQDNSVAVSAQVWGP
;
A
#
# COMPACT_ATOMS: atom_id res chain seq x y z
N MET A 1 -1.48 21.13 31.94
CA MET A 1 -1.13 21.06 33.38
C MET A 1 -2.20 20.42 34.26
N ARG A 2 -3.51 20.59 34.01
CA ARG A 2 -4.56 20.02 34.88
C ARG A 2 -4.52 18.49 35.03
N LEU A 3 -4.15 17.76 33.97
CA LEU A 3 -4.09 16.29 33.98
C LEU A 3 -3.12 15.72 35.02
N THR A 4 -1.95 16.35 35.20
CA THR A 4 -0.86 15.85 36.05
C THR A 4 -0.57 16.73 37.26
N GLY A 5 -0.85 18.04 37.19
CA GLY A 5 -0.51 19.01 38.23
C GLY A 5 -1.58 19.18 39.32
N CYS A 6 -2.88 19.06 38.98
CA CYS A 6 -3.94 19.26 39.96
C CYS A 6 -3.91 18.27 41.15
N PRO A 7 -3.59 16.96 40.98
CA PRO A 7 -3.46 16.04 42.10
C PRO A 7 -2.39 16.47 43.11
N LEU A 8 -1.24 16.96 42.63
CA LEU A 8 -0.17 17.50 43.47
C LEU A 8 -0.65 18.73 44.26
N CYS A 9 -1.28 19.69 43.60
CA CYS A 9 -1.79 20.91 44.24
C CYS A 9 -2.93 20.65 45.24
N ARG A 10 -3.62 19.51 45.14
CA ARG A 10 -4.71 19.10 46.04
C ARG A 10 -4.27 18.14 47.15
N GLY A 11 -2.96 17.86 47.28
CA GLY A 11 -2.43 16.98 48.31
C GLY A 11 -2.74 15.49 48.09
N VAL A 12 -3.07 15.10 46.86
CA VAL A 12 -3.34 13.71 46.45
C VAL A 12 -2.40 13.26 45.31
N PRO A 13 -1.07 13.35 45.48
CA PRO A 13 -0.12 13.13 44.39
C PRO A 13 -0.11 11.71 43.83
N SER A 14 -0.56 10.71 44.60
CA SER A 14 -0.61 9.31 44.20
C SER A 14 -1.88 8.94 43.42
N LEU A 15 -2.85 9.85 43.27
CA LEU A 15 -4.09 9.57 42.56
C LEU A 15 -3.86 9.70 41.04
N PRO A 16 -3.93 8.60 40.27
CA PRO A 16 -3.78 8.67 38.82
C PRO A 16 -4.99 9.36 38.18
N PRO A 17 -4.81 10.07 37.04
CA PRO A 17 -5.94 10.61 36.30
C PRO A 17 -6.82 9.49 35.75
N CYS A 18 -8.13 9.71 35.73
CA CYS A 18 -9.07 8.79 35.12
C CYS A 18 -8.73 8.55 33.65
N ARG A 19 -8.86 7.31 33.18
CA ARG A 19 -8.58 6.92 31.79
C ARG A 19 -9.25 7.84 30.78
N GLY A 20 -10.55 8.09 30.91
CA GLY A 20 -11.29 8.97 30.00
C GLY A 20 -10.83 10.43 30.02
N PHE A 21 -10.46 10.96 31.18
CA PHE A 21 -9.92 12.32 31.29
C PHE A 21 -8.55 12.44 30.60
N CYS A 22 -7.70 11.43 30.79
CA CYS A 22 -6.41 11.34 30.10
C CYS A 22 -6.58 11.31 28.57
N PHE A 23 -7.44 10.43 28.05
CA PHE A 23 -7.72 10.32 26.62
C PHE A 23 -8.25 11.63 26.04
N ASN A 24 -9.18 12.30 26.71
CA ASN A 24 -9.75 13.56 26.22
C ASN A 24 -8.70 14.68 26.15
N VAL A 25 -7.81 14.77 27.15
CA VAL A 25 -6.71 15.74 27.14
C VAL A 25 -5.72 15.41 26.01
N ALA A 26 -5.32 14.14 25.87
CA ALA A 26 -4.39 13.71 24.82
C ALA A 26 -4.93 13.97 23.42
N ASN A 27 -6.20 13.59 23.15
CA ASN A 27 -6.86 13.86 21.87
C ASN A 27 -6.93 15.36 21.56
N GLY A 28 -7.20 16.20 22.57
CA GLY A 28 -7.17 17.65 22.40
C GLY A 28 -5.78 18.18 22.04
N CYS A 29 -4.72 17.63 22.63
CA CYS A 29 -3.34 18.01 22.33
C CYS A 29 -2.87 17.56 20.94
N LEU A 30 -3.33 16.40 20.47
CA LEU A 30 -2.86 15.76 19.22
C LEU A 30 -3.75 16.06 18.01
N ARG A 31 -4.88 16.77 18.17
CA ARG A 31 -5.89 16.98 17.13
C ARG A 31 -5.37 17.59 15.82
N ASN A 32 -4.36 18.46 15.88
CA ASN A 32 -3.76 19.10 14.69
C ASN A 32 -2.48 18.40 14.19
N GLN A 33 -2.09 17.28 14.80
CA GLN A 33 -0.91 16.49 14.43
C GLN A 33 -1.28 15.12 13.84
N GLY A 34 -2.58 14.83 13.72
CA GLY A 34 -3.05 13.58 13.15
C GLY A 34 -2.85 13.56 11.64
N LEU A 35 -2.30 12.46 11.12
CA LEU A 35 -2.32 12.15 9.70
C LEU A 35 -3.67 11.55 9.26
N ASP A 36 -4.57 11.27 10.21
CA ASP A 36 -5.91 10.78 9.91
C ASP A 36 -6.82 11.90 9.34
N PRO A 37 -7.63 11.61 8.31
CA PRO A 37 -7.92 10.27 7.77
C PRO A 37 -6.98 9.80 6.64
N ASP A 38 -6.08 10.64 6.17
CA ASP A 38 -5.27 10.35 4.96
C ASP A 38 -4.28 9.20 5.16
N TRP A 39 -3.85 8.94 6.41
CA TRP A 39 -2.93 7.86 6.75
C TRP A 39 -3.49 6.47 6.44
N GLU A 40 -4.76 6.25 6.74
CA GLU A 40 -5.42 4.96 6.48
C GLU A 40 -5.47 4.69 4.97
N ALA A 41 -5.93 5.67 4.19
CA ALA A 41 -5.97 5.57 2.73
C ALA A 41 -4.58 5.37 2.11
N TYR A 42 -3.55 6.00 2.67
CA TYR A 42 -2.17 5.80 2.25
C TYR A 42 -1.68 4.36 2.50
N LEU A 43 -1.98 3.80 3.68
CA LEU A 43 -1.63 2.41 4.01
C LEU A 43 -2.34 1.41 3.10
N ASP A 44 -3.63 1.62 2.82
CA ASP A 44 -4.40 0.78 1.91
C ASP A 44 -3.79 0.79 0.50
N ALA A 45 -3.38 1.96 0.01
CA ALA A 45 -2.71 2.09 -1.28
C ALA A 45 -1.36 1.36 -1.32
N LEU A 46 -0.58 1.43 -0.23
CA LEU A 46 0.68 0.69 -0.11
C LEU A 46 0.48 -0.82 -0.09
N LEU A 47 -0.54 -1.31 0.61
CA LEU A 47 -0.88 -2.73 0.66
C LEU A 47 -1.29 -3.23 -0.73
N LEU A 48 -2.12 -2.47 -1.44
CA LEU A 48 -2.51 -2.78 -2.81
C LEU A 48 -1.29 -2.84 -3.74
N LEU A 49 -0.36 -1.88 -3.63
CA LEU A 49 0.86 -1.87 -4.43
C LEU A 49 1.74 -3.08 -4.13
N ALA A 50 1.90 -3.44 -2.85
CA ALA A 50 2.69 -4.60 -2.44
C ALA A 50 2.13 -5.91 -3.05
N GLU A 51 0.81 -6.07 -3.05
CA GLU A 51 0.14 -7.21 -3.69
C GLU A 51 0.43 -7.27 -5.20
N LYS A 52 0.40 -6.13 -5.89
CA LYS A 52 0.71 -6.06 -7.33
C LYS A 52 2.19 -6.31 -7.65
N LEU A 53 3.10 -6.04 -6.73
CA LEU A 53 4.52 -6.29 -6.92
C LEU A 53 4.93 -7.73 -6.60
N GLN A 54 4.31 -8.37 -5.61
CA GLN A 54 4.67 -9.71 -5.14
C GLN A 54 3.76 -10.83 -5.67
N GLY A 55 2.60 -10.49 -6.21
CA GLY A 55 1.64 -11.47 -6.73
C GLY A 55 2.07 -12.14 -8.03
N SER A 56 1.25 -13.09 -8.47
CA SER A 56 1.40 -13.80 -9.76
C SER A 56 1.39 -12.87 -10.99
N PHE A 57 0.85 -11.66 -10.83
CA PHE A 57 0.86 -10.59 -11.83
C PHE A 57 1.91 -9.50 -11.52
N SER A 58 3.03 -9.89 -10.90
CA SER A 58 4.14 -8.98 -10.65
C SER A 58 4.60 -8.29 -11.94
N PHE A 59 4.53 -6.96 -11.93
CA PHE A 59 5.06 -6.14 -13.02
C PHE A 59 6.53 -6.47 -13.31
N GLU A 60 7.33 -6.72 -12.28
CA GLU A 60 8.75 -7.05 -12.44
C GLU A 60 8.95 -8.35 -13.21
N LEU A 61 8.20 -9.41 -12.85
CA LEU A 61 8.25 -10.69 -13.55
C LEU A 61 7.82 -10.54 -15.02
N ALA A 62 6.74 -9.79 -15.27
CA ALA A 62 6.28 -9.50 -16.62
C ALA A 62 7.35 -8.77 -17.43
N ALA A 63 7.91 -7.69 -16.89
CA ALA A 63 8.93 -6.88 -17.56
C ALA A 63 10.20 -7.68 -17.88
N ARG A 64 10.67 -8.52 -16.95
CA ARG A 64 11.83 -9.41 -17.18
C ARG A 64 11.55 -10.45 -18.27
N SER A 65 10.29 -10.88 -18.43
CA SER A 65 9.92 -11.91 -19.41
C SER A 65 9.68 -11.41 -20.84
N ILE A 66 9.62 -10.09 -21.07
CA ILE A 66 9.28 -9.50 -22.38
C ILE A 66 10.21 -10.00 -23.49
N GLY A 67 11.53 -10.02 -23.25
CA GLY A 67 12.50 -10.49 -24.24
C GLY A 67 12.24 -11.94 -24.67
N LEU A 68 11.99 -12.82 -23.69
CA LEU A 68 11.65 -14.23 -23.96
C LEU A 68 10.35 -14.35 -24.74
N LYS A 69 9.32 -13.57 -24.40
CA LYS A 69 8.04 -13.57 -25.12
C LYS A 69 8.16 -13.08 -26.55
N ILE A 70 9.00 -12.08 -26.81
CA ILE A 70 9.30 -11.62 -28.18
C ILE A 70 10.00 -12.75 -28.96
N SER A 71 10.97 -13.42 -28.36
CA SER A 71 11.67 -14.55 -29.01
C SER A 71 10.72 -15.72 -29.29
N GLU A 72 9.85 -16.09 -28.35
CA GLU A 72 8.81 -17.11 -28.56
C GLU A 72 7.87 -16.74 -29.71
N ALA A 73 7.41 -15.49 -29.76
CA ALA A 73 6.53 -15.00 -30.82
C ALA A 73 7.22 -15.01 -32.19
N LEU A 74 8.51 -14.65 -32.24
CA LEU A 74 9.30 -14.69 -33.47
C LEU A 74 9.47 -16.14 -33.97
N MET A 75 9.81 -17.06 -33.07
CA MET A 75 9.95 -18.47 -33.39
C MET A 75 8.62 -19.06 -33.91
N TYR A 76 7.51 -18.73 -33.25
CA TYR A 76 6.18 -19.12 -33.71
C TYR A 76 5.88 -18.61 -35.13
N LEU A 77 6.21 -17.35 -35.43
CA LEU A 77 6.03 -16.79 -36.77
C LEU A 77 6.94 -17.43 -37.81
N GLN A 78 8.17 -17.80 -37.44
CA GLN A 78 9.07 -18.50 -38.34
C GLN A 78 8.53 -19.88 -38.71
N ASP A 79 8.10 -20.66 -37.70
CA ASP A 79 7.55 -22.01 -37.87
C ASP A 79 6.25 -22.00 -38.67
N ASN A 80 5.43 -20.96 -38.52
CA ASN A 80 4.13 -20.85 -39.18
C ASN A 80 4.12 -19.91 -40.39
N SER A 81 5.29 -19.42 -40.82
CA SER A 81 5.43 -18.37 -41.83
C SER A 81 4.65 -18.65 -43.11
N VAL A 82 4.78 -19.86 -43.66
CA VAL A 82 4.10 -20.28 -44.90
C VAL A 82 2.58 -20.31 -44.75
N ALA A 83 2.09 -20.87 -43.64
CA ALA A 83 0.66 -20.97 -43.38
C ALA A 83 0.02 -19.58 -43.18
N VAL A 84 0.69 -18.70 -42.44
CA VAL A 84 0.25 -17.31 -42.24
C VAL A 84 0.28 -16.55 -43.57
N SER A 85 1.35 -16.67 -44.35
CA SER A 85 1.43 -16.04 -45.67
C SER A 85 0.35 -16.54 -46.63
N ALA A 86 0.02 -17.84 -46.61
CA ALA A 86 -1.05 -18.41 -47.41
C ALA A 86 -2.43 -17.91 -46.99
N GLN A 87 -2.67 -17.66 -45.69
CA GLN A 87 -3.93 -17.05 -45.24
C GLN A 87 -4.07 -15.57 -45.64
N VAL A 88 -2.97 -14.83 -45.68
CA VAL A 88 -2.99 -13.39 -46.00
C VAL A 88 -3.01 -13.14 -47.52
N TRP A 89 -2.30 -13.96 -48.29
CA TRP A 89 -2.04 -13.74 -49.72
C TRP A 89 -2.50 -14.89 -50.64
N GLY A 90 -3.04 -15.97 -50.08
CA GLY A 90 -3.61 -17.07 -50.86
C GLY A 90 -4.86 -16.64 -51.63
N PRO A 91 -5.19 -17.36 -52.73
CA PRO A 91 -6.31 -17.04 -53.61
C PRO A 91 -7.68 -17.06 -52.91
#